data_AF-A0A9E4KMH9-F1
#
_entry.id   AF-A0A9E4KMH9-F1
#
_cell.length_a   1.000
_cell.length_b   1.000
_cell.length_c   1.000
_cell.angle_alpha   90.00
_cell.angle_beta   90.00
_cell.angle_gamma   90.00
#
_symmetry.space_group_name_H-M   'P 1'
#
loop_
_entity.id
_entity.type
_entity.pdbx_description
1 polymer ?
#
loop_
_entity_poly.entity_id
_entity_poly.type
_entity_poly.pdbx_seq_one_letter_code
_entity_poly.pdbx_strand_id
1 'polypeptide(L)' 'ESHMDNLTVRVEASEKLYRDSEGAGAVGRKLAVMLQSRLGVGCRVEVVAPKQMPRSEGKAVRIVDSRRI' A
#
# COMPACT_ATOMS: atom_id res chain seq x y z
N GLU A 1 1.65 -27.40 5.92
CA GLU A 1 1.98 -26.48 4.80
C GLU A 1 1.91 -25.05 5.33
N SER A 2 2.83 -24.18 4.92
CA SER A 2 2.90 -22.81 5.43
C SER A 2 1.89 -21.92 4.72
N HIS A 3 0.74 -21.67 5.33
CA HIS A 3 -0.25 -20.71 4.86
C HIS A 3 0.09 -19.30 5.39
N MET A 4 1.19 -18.71 4.90
CA MET A 4 1.47 -17.30 5.21
C MET A 4 0.63 -16.39 4.32
N ASP A 5 -0.22 -15.59 4.95
CA ASP A 5 -0.97 -14.53 4.28
C ASP A 5 -0.02 -13.42 3.79
N ASN A 6 -0.35 -12.84 2.63
CA ASN A 6 0.38 -11.69 2.08
C ASN A 6 -0.46 -10.41 2.24
N LEU A 7 0.08 -9.43 2.95
CA LEU A 7 -0.53 -8.10 3.06
C LEU A 7 0.05 -7.15 2.01
N THR A 8 -0.81 -6.59 1.16
CA THR A 8 -0.44 -5.53 0.22
C THR A 8 -1.10 -4.22 0.60
N VAL A 9 -0.31 -3.16 0.78
CA VAL A 9 -0.76 -1.81 1.10
C VAL A 9 -0.56 -0.91 -0.12
N ARG A 10 -1.65 -0.44 -0.70
CA ARG A 10 -1.63 0.49 -1.84
C ARG A 10 -1.78 1.92 -1.33
N VAL A 11 -0.88 2.80 -1.73
CA VAL A 11 -0.83 4.20 -1.27
C VAL A 11 -0.73 5.13 -2.46
N GLU A 12 -1.64 6.09 -2.59
CA GLU A 12 -1.57 7.12 -3.62
C GLU A 12 -0.38 8.05 -3.36
N ALA A 13 0.48 8.22 -4.36
CA ALA A 13 1.45 9.31 -4.36
C ALA A 13 0.77 10.66 -4.62
N SER A 14 1.41 11.74 -4.18
CA SER A 14 1.08 13.07 -4.68
C SER A 14 1.56 13.23 -6.13
N GLU A 15 0.95 14.13 -6.89
CA GLU A 15 1.33 14.42 -8.29
C GLU A 15 2.83 14.70 -8.45
N LYS A 16 3.43 15.44 -7.50
CA LYS A 16 4.86 15.75 -7.50
C LYS A 16 5.71 14.50 -7.29
N LEU A 17 5.33 13.67 -6.32
CA LEU A 17 6.08 12.45 -6.00
C LEU A 17 5.96 11.41 -7.10
N TYR A 18 4.78 11.26 -7.71
CA TYR A 18 4.57 10.27 -8.76
C TYR A 18 5.41 10.56 -10.03
N ARG A 19 5.67 11.84 -10.32
CA ARG A 19 6.59 12.24 -11.40
C ARG A 19 8.06 11.91 -11.11
N ASP A 20 8.42 11.71 -9.85
CA ASP A 20 9.75 11.28 -9.41
C ASP A 20 9.70 9.78 -9.07
N SER A 21 9.88 8.93 -10.09
CA SER A 21 9.76 7.48 -9.93
C SER A 21 10.75 6.89 -8.93
N GLU A 22 11.96 7.47 -8.82
CA GLU A 22 12.98 7.03 -7.87
C GLU A 22 12.57 7.40 -6.44
N GLY A 23 12.13 8.65 -6.23
CA GLY A 23 11.61 9.13 -4.95
C GLY A 23 10.38 8.34 -4.50
N ALA A 24 9.44 8.05 -5.41
CA ALA A 24 8.26 7.23 -5.13
C ALA A 24 8.66 5.83 -4.66
N GLY A 25 9.61 5.18 -5.33
CA GLY A 25 10.14 3.88 -4.92
C GLY A 25 10.84 3.91 -3.56
N ALA A 26 11.64 4.94 -3.30
CA ALA A 26 12.30 5.12 -2.00
C ALA A 26 11.29 5.30 -0.85
N VAL A 27 10.24 6.10 -1.07
CA VAL A 27 9.14 6.29 -0.11
C VAL A 27 8.41 4.97 0.15
N GLY A 28 8.10 4.20 -0.90
CA GLY A 28 7.46 2.89 -0.76
C GLY A 28 8.27 1.94 0.13
N ARG A 29 9.59 1.83 -0.10
CA ARG A 29 10.50 1.02 0.73
C ARG A 29 10.54 1.49 2.18
N LYS A 30 10.66 2.80 2.39
CA LYS A 30 10.65 3.39 3.74
C LYS A 30 9.34 3.09 4.48
N LEU A 31 8.21 3.15 3.79
CA LEU A 31 6.90 2.85 4.36
C LEU A 31 6.78 1.37 4.73
N ALA A 32 7.27 0.45 3.90
CA ALA A 32 7.27 -0.98 4.20
C ALA A 32 8.03 -1.30 5.49
N VAL A 33 9.24 -0.73 5.66
CA VAL A 33 10.05 -0.88 6.88
C VAL A 33 9.33 -0.31 8.10
N MET A 34 8.72 0.87 7.95
CA MET A 34 7.97 1.51 9.04
C MET A 34 6.74 0.69 9.45
N LEU A 35 5.98 0.15 8.48
CA LEU A 35 4.83 -0.69 8.75
C LEU A 35 5.22 -2.00 9.43
N GLN A 36 6.30 -2.64 8.98
CA GLN A 36 6.84 -3.83 9.63
C GLN A 36 7.24 -3.54 11.07
N SER A 37 7.95 -2.43 11.32
CA SER A 37 8.37 -2.04 12.67
C SER A 37 7.19 -1.71 13.59
N ARG A 38 6.11 -1.12 13.06
CA ARG A 38 4.94 -0.71 13.86
C ARG A 38 3.91 -1.80 14.09
N LEU A 39 3.71 -2.69 13.11
CA LEU A 39 2.65 -3.69 13.12
C LEU A 39 3.18 -5.12 13.34
N GLY A 40 4.50 -5.32 13.27
CA GLY A 40 5.13 -6.63 13.42
C GLY A 40 4.90 -7.58 12.24
N VAL A 41 4.25 -7.13 11.16
CA VAL A 41 3.94 -7.94 9.97
C VAL A 41 4.66 -7.42 8.74
N GLY A 42 5.22 -8.33 7.95
CA GLY A 42 5.75 -8.00 6.63
C GLY A 42 4.63 -7.63 5.67
N CYS A 43 4.79 -6.54 4.93
CA CYS A 43 3.83 -6.14 3.91
C CYS A 43 4.54 -5.62 2.65
N ARG A 44 3.89 -5.80 1.51
CA ARG A 44 4.27 -5.19 0.24
C ARG A 44 3.60 -3.83 0.14
N VAL A 45 4.38 -2.79 -0.14
CA VAL A 45 3.85 -1.44 -0.38
C VAL A 45 3.88 -1.11 -1.86
N GLU A 46 2.74 -0.72 -2.41
CA GLU A 46 2.60 -0.30 -3.79
C GLU A 46 2.21 1.18 -3.84
N VAL A 47 3.11 2.00 -4.39
CA VAL A 47 2.84 3.41 -4.62
C VAL A 47 2.09 3.53 -5.94
N VAL A 48 0.83 3.97 -5.87
CA VAL A 48 -0.08 4.08 -7.02
C VAL A 48 -0.23 5.53 -7.46
N ALA A 49 -0.78 5.72 -8.66
CA ALA A 49 -0.97 7.05 -9.22
C ALA A 49 -1.95 7.88 -8.37
N PRO A 50 -1.81 9.23 -8.38
CA PRO A 50 -2.75 10.10 -7.71
C PRO A 50 -4.18 9.87 -8.21
N LYS A 51 -5.16 9.87 -7.30
CA LYS A 51 -6.60 9.73 -7.62
C LYS A 51 -6.98 8.41 -8.31
N GLN A 52 -6.13 7.38 -8.26
CA GLN A 52 -6.43 6.05 -8.80
C GLN A 52 -7.36 5.24 -7.88
N MET A 53 -7.39 5.55 -6.59
CA MET A 53 -8.27 4.88 -5.63
C MET A 53 -9.67 5.51 -5.66
N PRO A 54 -10.74 4.69 -5.67
CA PRO A 54 -12.11 5.20 -5.62
C PRO A 54 -12.32 6.10 -4.41
N ARG A 55 -12.88 7.29 -4.64
CA ARG A 55 -13.38 8.14 -3.56
C ARG A 55 -14.72 7.56 -3.11
N SER A 56 -14.92 7.40 -1.80
CA SER A 56 -16.18 6.89 -1.30
C SER A 56 -17.22 8.00 -1.26
N GLU A 57 -18.38 7.77 -1.88
CA GLU A 57 -19.57 8.62 -1.73
C GLU A 57 -20.26 8.45 -0.37
N GLY A 58 -19.84 7.44 0.42
CA GLY A 58 -20.26 7.20 1.80
C GLY A 58 -19.08 6.76 2.67
N LYS A 59 -19.18 5.60 3.34
CA LYS A 59 -18.09 5.05 4.16
C LYS A 59 -16.93 4.60 3.28
N ALA A 60 -15.71 5.03 3.61
CA ALA A 60 -14.51 4.64 2.89
C ALA A 60 -14.20 3.15 3.05
N VAL A 61 -14.05 2.44 1.93
CA VAL A 61 -13.60 1.04 1.87
C VAL A 61 -12.10 1.02 1.57
N ARG A 62 -11.29 0.51 2.52
CA ARG A 62 -9.82 0.46 2.40
C ARG A 62 -9.23 -0.94 2.56
N ILE A 63 -10.05 -1.90 2.97
CA ILE A 63 -9.65 -3.29 3.18
C ILE A 63 -10.36 -4.11 2.12
N VAL A 64 -9.59 -4.87 1.35
CA VAL A 64 -10.08 -5.84 0.38
C VAL A 64 -9.51 -7.18 0.80
N ASP A 65 -10.39 -8.13 1.12
CA ASP A 65 -10.01 -9.50 1.41
C ASP A 65 -10.08 -10.32 0.11
N SER A 66 -8.93 -10.82 -0.33
CA SER A 66 -8.80 -11.62 -1.55
C SER A 66 -8.43 -13.07 -1.26
N ARG A 67 -8.54 -13.52 -0.01
CA ARG A 67 -8.23 -14.91 0.38
C ARG A 67 -9.28 -15.85 -0.21
N ARG A 68 -8.83 -17.01 -0.69
CA ARG A 68 -9.71 -18.13 -1.08
C ARG A 68 -9.73 -19.11 0.08
N ILE A 69 -10.93 -19.37 0.61
CA ILE A 69 -11.19 -20.25 1.75
C ILE A 69 -11.91 -21.49 1.22
#